data_AF-A0A1M5I6C1-F1
#
_entry.id   AF-A0A1M5I6C1-F1
#
_cell.length_a   1.000
_cell.length_b   1.000
_cell.length_c   1.000
_cell.angle_alpha   90.00
_cell.angle_beta   90.00
_cell.angle_gamma   90.00
#
_symmetry.space_group_name_H-M   'P 1'
#
loop_
_entity.id
_entity.type
_entity.pdbx_description
1 polymer ?
#
loop_
_entity_poly.entity_id
_entity_poly.type
_entity_poly.pdbx_seq_one_letter_code
_entity_poly.pdbx_strand_id
1 'polypeptide(L)'
;MSDATTTFAIPPAQDQTSVADEDLLTSANAGVVVERTAQLKNGFHAEGRQFARGLAELINTKMQGTATVFVYEETFGIKDKMHFFIHLSSLAAYEVMVAMGSKDDEYRAQLSPAEQEKAASWDKIFVDGGLQETVLLPQFWGMYGTKVDGEKERDSDVYKDEKPVVGIPGAREQVALPIEQILHSGNSGIVMHRTAQLEYDYRSEGRQFAREVAESINENLPGEATVFVYEEAFGTADRLHWLIHLKSITSYYRLLELHVRNEQVRELYFQEKIAPERGGGTWAKMFVPGSMVDVALTPQHWGMYAT
;
A
#
# COMPACT_ATOMS: atom_id res chain seq x y z
N MET A 1 8.45 9.81 32.64
CA MET A 1 7.67 8.64 32.21
C MET A 1 8.44 8.07 31.04
N SER A 2 9.04 6.90 31.21
CA SER A 2 9.96 6.33 30.23
C SER A 2 9.21 5.87 28.99
N ASP A 3 9.56 6.41 27.83
CA ASP A 3 9.18 5.90 26.52
C ASP A 3 9.46 4.41 26.46
N ALA A 4 8.40 3.61 26.40
CA ALA A 4 8.51 2.26 25.90
C ALA A 4 8.68 2.38 24.38
N THR A 5 9.91 2.60 23.91
CA THR A 5 10.26 2.43 22.50
C THR A 5 9.85 1.02 22.11
N THR A 6 8.75 0.90 21.36
CA THR A 6 8.27 -0.37 20.81
C THR A 6 9.39 -0.89 19.90
N THR A 7 10.15 -1.87 20.40
CA THR A 7 11.25 -2.46 19.64
C THR A 7 10.63 -3.43 18.64
N PHE A 8 10.50 -3.00 17.39
CA PHE A 8 10.13 -3.90 16.31
C PHE A 8 11.26 -4.91 16.07
N ALA A 9 10.92 -6.17 15.82
CA ALA A 9 11.90 -7.17 15.43
C ALA A 9 12.50 -6.90 14.03
N ILE A 10 11.77 -6.15 13.21
CA ILE A 10 12.15 -5.69 11.88
C ILE A 10 12.04 -4.16 11.91
N PRO A 11 13.11 -3.40 11.59
CA PRO A 11 13.04 -1.94 11.56
C PRO A 11 11.90 -1.46 10.63
N PRO A 12 11.05 -0.52 11.07
CA PRO A 12 9.98 0.03 10.26
C PRO A 12 10.53 0.83 9.06
N ALA A 13 9.70 1.07 8.04
CA ALA A 13 10.15 1.71 6.81
C ALA A 13 10.48 3.21 6.98
N GLN A 14 9.97 3.88 8.00
CA GLN A 14 10.35 5.27 8.31
C GLN A 14 11.83 5.41 8.72
N ASP A 15 12.42 4.36 9.31
CA ASP A 15 13.87 4.33 9.62
C ASP A 15 14.73 4.31 8.35
N GLN A 16 14.10 4.24 7.16
CA GLN A 16 14.81 4.22 5.91
C GLN A 16 15.34 5.60 5.48
N THR A 17 14.84 6.67 6.09
CA THR A 17 15.06 8.03 5.64
C THR A 17 15.48 8.95 6.79
N SER A 18 16.13 10.06 6.45
CA SER A 18 16.48 11.11 7.43
C SER A 18 15.39 12.16 7.65
N VAL A 19 14.33 12.12 6.83
CA VAL A 19 13.19 13.05 6.92
C VAL A 19 12.34 12.75 8.15
N ALA A 20 11.84 13.78 8.81
CA ALA A 20 11.02 13.66 10.02
C ALA A 20 9.63 13.08 9.71
N ASP A 21 9.08 12.30 10.65
CA ASP A 21 7.81 11.57 10.47
C ASP A 21 6.64 12.47 10.05
N GLU A 22 6.57 13.71 10.56
CA GLU A 22 5.52 14.68 10.22
C GLU A 22 5.53 15.13 8.74
N ASP A 23 6.68 15.01 8.07
CA ASP A 23 6.86 15.40 6.68
C ASP A 23 6.70 14.21 5.71
N LEU A 24 6.49 13.00 6.25
CA LEU A 24 6.33 11.77 5.48
C LEU A 24 4.88 11.52 5.07
N LEU A 25 4.73 11.10 3.82
CA LEU A 25 3.52 10.46 3.31
C LEU A 25 3.60 8.94 3.48
N THR A 26 2.47 8.33 3.81
CA THR A 26 2.32 6.92 4.12
C THR A 26 1.02 6.39 3.51
N SER A 27 0.79 5.09 3.60
CA SER A 27 -0.47 4.48 3.20
C SER A 27 -1.68 4.98 4.01
N ALA A 28 -1.50 5.73 5.10
CA ALA A 28 -2.62 6.35 5.79
C ALA A 28 -3.00 7.73 5.21
N ASN A 29 -2.02 8.59 4.92
CA ASN A 29 -2.29 10.01 4.62
C ASN A 29 -2.10 10.39 3.14
N ALA A 30 -1.55 9.50 2.31
CA ALA A 30 -1.36 9.77 0.89
C ALA A 30 -2.69 9.69 0.12
N GLY A 31 -2.88 10.62 -0.82
CA GLY A 31 -4.01 10.59 -1.75
C GLY A 31 -3.80 9.61 -2.92
N VAL A 32 -2.56 9.23 -3.19
CA VAL A 32 -2.19 8.22 -4.21
C VAL A 32 -1.01 7.41 -3.71
N VAL A 33 -1.03 6.10 -3.93
CA VAL A 33 0.16 5.25 -3.78
C VAL A 33 0.50 4.65 -5.14
N VAL A 34 1.71 4.89 -5.63
CA VAL A 34 2.24 4.16 -6.78
C VAL A 34 3.14 3.05 -6.24
N GLU A 35 2.73 1.81 -6.45
CA GLU A 35 3.60 0.67 -6.23
C GLU A 35 4.41 0.42 -7.51
N ARG A 36 5.71 0.64 -7.44
CA ARG A 36 6.64 0.22 -8.48
C ARG A 36 7.33 -1.06 -8.04
N THR A 37 7.16 -2.14 -8.80
CA THR A 37 7.89 -3.38 -8.56
C THR A 37 9.05 -3.52 -9.53
N ALA A 38 10.17 -4.08 -9.09
CA ALA A 38 11.38 -4.26 -9.90
C ALA A 38 12.12 -5.54 -9.52
N GLN A 39 12.47 -6.38 -10.50
CA GLN A 39 13.29 -7.57 -10.26
C GLN A 39 14.78 -7.25 -10.45
N LEU A 40 15.61 -7.51 -9.45
CA LEU A 40 17.07 -7.37 -9.58
C LEU A 40 17.65 -8.48 -10.47
N LYS A 41 18.66 -8.12 -11.27
CA LYS A 41 19.50 -9.07 -12.00
C LYS A 41 20.42 -9.80 -11.02
N ASN A 42 20.69 -11.07 -11.29
CA ASN A 42 21.61 -11.86 -10.47
C ASN A 42 23.01 -11.21 -10.43
N GLY A 43 23.59 -11.12 -9.23
CA GLY A 43 24.88 -10.47 -8.99
C GLY A 43 24.78 -8.98 -8.63
N PHE A 44 23.61 -8.35 -8.79
CA PHE A 44 23.37 -6.94 -8.44
C PHE A 44 22.61 -6.77 -7.12
N HIS A 45 22.64 -7.78 -6.25
CA HIS A 45 21.88 -7.85 -5.01
C HIS A 45 22.14 -6.69 -4.06
N ALA A 46 23.41 -6.44 -3.72
CA ALA A 46 23.79 -5.37 -2.79
C ALA A 46 23.67 -3.98 -3.46
N GLU A 47 24.18 -3.88 -4.68
CA GLU A 47 24.17 -2.64 -5.46
C GLU A 47 22.74 -2.15 -5.74
N GLY A 48 21.83 -3.04 -6.11
CA GLY A 48 20.43 -2.71 -6.35
C GLY A 48 19.69 -2.24 -5.10
N ARG A 49 19.97 -2.83 -3.94
CA ARG A 49 19.41 -2.37 -2.65
C ARG A 49 19.96 -1.00 -2.28
N GLN A 50 21.26 -0.79 -2.43
CA GLN A 50 21.89 0.51 -2.18
C GLN A 50 21.34 1.60 -3.12
N PHE A 51 21.20 1.28 -4.41
CA PHE A 51 20.58 2.15 -5.40
C PHE A 51 19.15 2.52 -5.01
N ALA A 52 18.32 1.52 -4.67
CA ALA A 52 16.92 1.71 -4.30
C ALA A 52 16.78 2.65 -3.09
N ARG A 53 17.64 2.45 -2.07
CA ARG A 53 17.67 3.28 -0.87
C ARG A 53 18.17 4.68 -1.12
N GLY A 54 19.22 4.85 -1.93
CA GLY A 54 19.71 6.17 -2.31
C GLY A 54 18.66 6.96 -3.09
N LEU A 55 17.97 6.31 -4.04
CA LEU A 55 16.88 6.95 -4.81
C LEU A 55 15.70 7.34 -3.91
N ALA A 56 15.29 6.47 -2.99
CA ALA A 56 14.20 6.75 -2.06
C ALA A 56 14.55 7.94 -1.14
N GLU A 57 15.76 7.96 -0.57
CA GLU A 57 16.21 9.06 0.29
C GLU A 57 16.27 10.40 -0.44
N LEU A 58 16.75 10.39 -1.69
CA LEU A 58 16.82 11.58 -2.53
C LEU A 58 15.41 12.15 -2.79
N ILE A 59 14.45 11.29 -3.14
CA ILE A 59 13.06 11.71 -3.35
C ILE A 59 12.46 12.26 -2.04
N ASN A 60 12.61 11.53 -0.94
CA ASN A 60 12.06 11.93 0.37
C ASN A 60 12.59 13.31 0.79
N THR A 61 13.89 13.54 0.63
CA THR A 61 14.53 14.81 1.01
C THR A 61 14.07 15.97 0.13
N LYS A 62 13.95 15.76 -1.19
CA LYS A 62 13.59 16.83 -2.14
C LYS A 62 12.09 17.12 -2.19
N MET A 63 11.24 16.15 -1.80
CA MET A 63 9.80 16.20 -1.99
C MET A 63 9.00 16.06 -0.69
N GLN A 64 9.53 16.54 0.43
CA GLN A 64 8.85 16.56 1.74
C GLN A 64 7.40 17.10 1.62
N GLY A 65 6.45 16.40 2.24
CA GLY A 65 5.01 16.69 2.15
C GLY A 65 4.36 16.50 0.76
N THR A 66 5.13 16.14 -0.27
CA THR A 66 4.64 15.94 -1.64
C THR A 66 4.76 14.49 -2.10
N ALA A 67 5.90 13.85 -1.82
CA ALA A 67 6.17 12.46 -2.13
C ALA A 67 7.01 11.81 -1.03
N THR A 68 6.75 10.54 -0.75
CA THR A 68 7.56 9.69 0.13
C THR A 68 7.67 8.29 -0.42
N VAL A 69 8.89 7.78 -0.52
CA VAL A 69 9.23 6.46 -1.03
C VAL A 69 9.75 5.60 0.11
N PHE A 70 9.10 4.45 0.28
CA PHE A 70 9.60 3.37 1.11
C PHE A 70 9.91 2.16 0.24
N VAL A 71 11.00 1.47 0.56
CA VAL A 71 11.47 0.31 -0.19
C VAL A 71 11.20 -0.96 0.61
N TYR A 72 10.59 -1.94 -0.04
CA TYR A 72 10.24 -3.23 0.52
C TYR A 72 10.79 -4.36 -0.36
N GLU A 73 10.90 -5.55 0.22
CA GLU A 73 11.17 -6.79 -0.48
C GLU A 73 10.14 -7.85 -0.09
N GLU A 74 9.86 -8.78 -1.00
CA GLU A 74 9.02 -9.95 -0.69
C GLU A 74 9.69 -10.80 0.40
N THR A 75 9.09 -10.81 1.60
CA THR A 75 9.53 -11.64 2.73
C THR A 75 9.44 -13.12 2.34
N PHE A 76 8.32 -13.46 1.70
CA PHE A 76 8.02 -14.78 1.16
C PHE A 76 7.50 -14.59 -0.27
N GLY A 77 8.16 -15.22 -1.23
CA GLY A 77 7.83 -15.09 -2.65
C GLY A 77 9.09 -15.02 -3.51
N ILE A 78 9.14 -14.07 -4.44
CA ILE A 78 10.20 -13.89 -5.40
C ILE A 78 11.39 -13.17 -4.75
N LYS A 79 12.54 -13.83 -4.70
CA LYS A 79 13.76 -13.22 -4.17
C LYS A 79 14.24 -12.08 -5.05
N ASP A 80 14.76 -11.04 -4.39
CA ASP A 80 15.31 -9.85 -5.01
C ASP A 80 14.27 -9.07 -5.87
N LYS A 81 12.99 -9.25 -5.54
CA LYS A 81 11.89 -8.44 -6.04
C LYS A 81 11.68 -7.26 -5.09
N MET A 82 12.01 -6.08 -5.59
CA MET A 82 11.90 -4.81 -4.88
C MET A 82 10.52 -4.21 -5.11
N HIS A 83 9.94 -3.63 -4.07
CA HIS A 83 8.68 -2.89 -4.11
C HIS A 83 8.96 -1.47 -3.58
N PHE A 84 8.79 -0.47 -4.44
CA PHE A 84 8.85 0.93 -4.07
C PHE A 84 7.41 1.40 -3.87
N PHE A 85 7.05 1.70 -2.63
CA PHE A 85 5.78 2.36 -2.33
C PHE A 85 6.01 3.86 -2.37
N ILE A 86 5.61 4.48 -3.47
CA ILE A 86 5.71 5.91 -3.72
C ILE A 86 4.37 6.55 -3.31
N HIS A 87 4.34 7.10 -2.11
CA HIS A 87 3.21 7.80 -1.53
C HIS A 87 3.21 9.23 -2.03
N LEU A 88 2.09 9.70 -2.57
CA LEU A 88 1.96 11.01 -3.19
C LEU A 88 0.72 11.71 -2.63
N SER A 89 0.82 13.03 -2.46
CA SER A 89 -0.34 13.80 -1.98
C SER A 89 -1.46 13.85 -3.02
N SER A 90 -1.15 13.73 -4.31
CA SER A 90 -2.12 13.69 -5.41
C SER A 90 -1.50 13.17 -6.72
N LEU A 91 -2.32 13.01 -7.78
CA LEU A 91 -1.79 12.77 -9.13
C LEU A 91 -0.99 13.97 -9.68
N ALA A 92 -1.30 15.21 -9.27
CA ALA A 92 -0.49 16.36 -9.64
C ALA A 92 0.91 16.29 -9.00
N ALA A 93 1.04 15.76 -7.78
CA ALA A 93 2.34 15.48 -7.17
C ALA A 93 3.15 14.45 -7.98
N TYR A 94 2.48 13.47 -8.60
CA TYR A 94 3.14 12.54 -9.53
C TYR A 94 3.74 13.27 -10.74
N GLU A 95 3.02 14.21 -11.34
CA GLU A 95 3.53 15.01 -12.46
C GLU A 95 4.76 15.82 -12.06
N VAL A 96 4.78 16.41 -10.86
CA VAL A 96 5.94 17.12 -10.32
C VAL A 96 7.14 16.18 -10.17
N MET A 97 6.93 14.98 -9.63
CA MET A 97 7.98 13.97 -9.49
C MET A 97 8.53 13.51 -10.87
N VAL A 98 7.65 13.29 -11.86
CA VAL A 98 8.07 12.95 -13.22
C VAL A 98 8.87 14.10 -13.85
N ALA A 99 8.45 15.35 -13.66
CA ALA A 99 9.17 16.52 -14.15
C ALA A 99 10.55 16.68 -13.51
N MET A 100 10.71 16.30 -12.24
CA MET A 100 12.01 16.26 -11.55
C MET A 100 12.99 15.34 -12.29
N GLY A 101 12.53 14.19 -12.78
CA GLY A 101 13.36 13.26 -13.56
C GLY A 101 13.99 13.85 -14.81
N SER A 102 13.39 14.90 -15.39
CA SER A 102 13.93 15.59 -16.57
C SER A 102 14.80 16.80 -16.24
N LYS A 103 14.65 17.39 -15.05
CA LYS A 103 15.18 18.72 -14.72
C LYS A 103 16.22 18.73 -13.61
N ASP A 104 16.24 17.72 -12.75
CA ASP A 104 17.13 17.66 -11.59
C ASP A 104 18.37 16.83 -11.92
N ASP A 105 19.54 17.49 -11.89
CA ASP A 105 20.82 16.87 -12.24
C ASP A 105 21.25 15.79 -11.26
N GLU A 106 20.97 15.97 -9.96
CA GLU A 106 21.31 15.03 -8.90
C GLU A 106 20.47 13.76 -9.01
N TYR A 107 19.17 13.92 -9.27
CA TYR A 107 18.28 12.79 -9.56
C TYR A 107 18.72 12.01 -10.80
N ARG A 108 19.11 12.71 -11.87
CA ARG A 108 19.62 12.04 -13.09
C ARG A 108 20.96 11.34 -12.86
N ALA A 109 21.86 11.95 -12.09
CA ALA A 109 23.13 11.34 -11.72
C ALA A 109 22.93 10.07 -10.90
N GLN A 110 21.92 10.03 -10.03
CA GLN A 110 21.57 8.82 -9.29
C GLN A 110 21.07 7.69 -10.21
N LEU A 111 20.30 8.00 -11.26
CA LEU A 111 19.75 7.02 -12.20
C LEU A 111 20.78 6.46 -13.20
N SER A 112 21.73 7.31 -13.60
CA SER A 112 22.81 6.97 -14.54
C SER A 112 24.10 7.64 -14.07
N PRO A 113 24.83 6.99 -13.14
CA PRO A 113 26.14 7.45 -12.71
C PRO A 113 27.06 7.56 -13.92
N ALA A 114 27.86 8.63 -14.02
CA ALA A 114 28.77 8.84 -15.14
C ALA A 114 29.71 7.63 -15.31
N GLU A 115 30.12 7.31 -16.55
CA GLU A 115 30.91 6.10 -16.91
C GLU A 115 32.19 5.86 -16.08
N GLN A 116 32.67 6.86 -15.33
CA GLN A 116 33.84 6.78 -14.45
C GLN A 116 33.51 6.29 -13.03
N GLU A 117 32.25 6.35 -12.59
CA GLU A 117 31.81 5.77 -11.33
C GLU A 117 31.41 4.31 -11.55
N LYS A 118 31.93 3.40 -10.72
CA LYS A 118 31.63 1.96 -10.78
C LYS A 118 30.17 1.59 -10.47
N ALA A 119 29.29 2.57 -10.29
CA ALA A 119 27.89 2.35 -9.99
C ALA A 119 27.11 2.01 -11.27
N ALA A 120 26.39 0.91 -11.23
CA ALA A 120 25.57 0.40 -12.31
C ALA A 120 24.38 1.37 -12.54
N SER A 121 24.28 1.86 -13.78
CA SER A 121 23.06 2.52 -14.26
C SER A 121 21.86 1.56 -14.12
N TRP A 122 20.66 2.10 -13.94
CA TRP A 122 19.46 1.33 -13.58
C TRP A 122 19.17 0.16 -14.55
N ASP A 123 19.54 0.29 -15.82
CA ASP A 123 19.39 -0.71 -16.89
C ASP A 123 20.26 -1.96 -16.65
N LYS A 124 21.35 -1.81 -15.90
CA LYS A 124 22.23 -2.92 -15.51
C LYS A 124 21.76 -3.62 -14.24
N ILE A 125 21.04 -2.91 -13.37
CA ILE A 125 20.60 -3.43 -12.06
C ILE A 125 19.34 -4.29 -12.19
N PHE A 126 18.37 -3.85 -12.98
CA PHE A 126 17.07 -4.51 -13.07
C PHE A 126 16.94 -5.37 -14.32
N VAL A 127 16.13 -6.44 -14.22
CA VAL A 127 15.74 -7.27 -15.37
C VAL A 127 14.95 -6.43 -16.37
N ASP A 128 15.30 -6.52 -17.65
CA ASP A 128 14.62 -5.79 -18.72
C ASP A 128 13.12 -6.13 -18.75
N GLY A 129 12.26 -5.11 -18.75
CA GLY A 129 10.81 -5.29 -18.63
C GLY A 129 10.32 -5.78 -17.26
N GLY A 130 11.21 -5.95 -16.29
CA GLY A 130 10.90 -6.38 -14.92
C GLY A 130 10.36 -5.28 -14.01
N LEU A 131 10.21 -4.07 -14.55
CA LEU A 131 9.65 -2.90 -13.88
C LEU A 131 8.20 -2.70 -14.25
N GLN A 132 7.35 -2.62 -13.23
CA GLN A 132 5.90 -2.47 -13.38
C GLN A 132 5.40 -1.48 -12.34
N GLU A 133 4.41 -0.68 -12.71
CA GLU A 133 3.78 0.29 -11.81
C GLU A 133 2.29 0.04 -11.74
N THR A 134 1.77 0.07 -10.52
CA THR A 134 0.34 0.03 -10.23
C THR A 134 -0.02 1.28 -9.43
N VAL A 135 -1.05 2.00 -9.88
CA VAL A 135 -1.55 3.21 -9.21
C VAL A 135 -2.74 2.85 -8.34
N LEU A 136 -2.57 3.00 -7.04
CA LEU A 136 -3.54 2.68 -6.00
C LEU A 136 -4.18 3.97 -5.48
N LEU A 137 -5.51 4.04 -5.53
CA LEU A 137 -6.28 5.14 -4.96
C LEU A 137 -6.99 4.67 -3.69
N PRO A 138 -6.85 5.38 -2.55
CA PRO A 138 -7.63 5.09 -1.35
C PRO A 138 -9.12 5.03 -1.66
N GLN A 139 -9.75 3.91 -1.29
CA GLN A 139 -11.18 3.75 -1.48
C GLN A 139 -11.93 4.63 -0.47
N PHE A 140 -12.98 5.32 -0.92
CA PHE A 140 -13.95 6.00 -0.06
C PHE A 140 -15.39 5.62 -0.44
N TRP A 141 -16.33 5.80 0.48
CA TRP A 141 -17.74 5.49 0.24
C TRP A 141 -18.31 6.33 -0.91
N GLY A 142 -18.96 5.69 -1.88
CA GLY A 142 -19.44 6.32 -3.12
C GLY A 142 -18.46 6.26 -4.30
N MET A 143 -17.18 5.97 -4.06
CA MET A 143 -16.21 5.79 -5.14
C MET A 143 -16.63 4.62 -6.05
N TYR A 144 -16.62 4.85 -7.37
CA TYR A 144 -16.98 3.89 -8.42
C TYR A 144 -18.29 3.12 -8.20
N GLY A 145 -19.28 3.75 -7.56
CA GLY A 145 -20.59 3.13 -7.32
C GLY A 145 -20.56 2.04 -6.25
N THR A 146 -19.66 2.16 -5.26
CA THR A 146 -19.69 1.32 -4.04
C THR A 146 -21.09 1.37 -3.42
N LYS A 147 -21.69 0.20 -3.17
CA LYS A 147 -23.05 0.13 -2.60
C LYS A 147 -23.04 0.69 -1.19
N VAL A 148 -23.92 1.65 -0.93
CA VAL A 148 -24.15 2.25 0.38
C VAL A 148 -25.64 2.48 0.60
N ASP A 149 -26.00 2.86 1.83
CA ASP A 149 -27.35 3.19 2.28
C ASP A 149 -27.86 4.58 1.81
N GLY A 150 -27.03 5.31 1.06
CA GLY A 150 -27.32 6.68 0.62
C GLY A 150 -26.93 7.76 1.63
N GLU A 151 -26.47 7.39 2.83
CA GLU A 151 -25.97 8.32 3.84
C GLU A 151 -24.43 8.36 3.82
N LYS A 152 -23.77 7.19 3.84
CA LYS A 152 -22.30 7.11 3.92
C LYS A 152 -21.55 7.82 2.79
N GLU A 153 -22.09 7.80 1.58
CA GLU A 153 -21.53 8.54 0.44
C GLU A 153 -21.61 10.06 0.63
N ARG A 154 -22.68 10.55 1.27
CA ARG A 154 -22.90 11.98 1.51
C ARG A 154 -22.00 12.53 2.58
N ASP A 155 -21.45 11.66 3.42
CA ASP A 155 -20.48 12.02 4.45
C ASP A 155 -19.06 12.20 3.89
N SER A 156 -18.76 11.69 2.69
CA SER A 156 -17.47 11.88 2.04
C SER A 156 -17.22 13.35 1.69
N ASP A 157 -16.03 13.85 2.00
CA ASP A 157 -15.62 15.21 1.62
C ASP A 157 -15.62 15.41 0.10
N VAL A 158 -15.34 14.35 -0.67
CA VAL A 158 -15.41 14.36 -2.14
C VAL A 158 -16.84 14.58 -2.63
N TYR A 159 -17.84 14.08 -1.90
CA TYR A 159 -19.25 14.28 -2.25
C TYR A 159 -19.73 15.68 -1.87
N LYS A 160 -19.25 16.21 -0.74
CA LYS A 160 -19.67 17.51 -0.18
C LYS A 160 -19.08 18.70 -0.94
N ASP A 161 -17.91 18.56 -1.55
CA ASP A 161 -17.28 19.65 -2.31
C ASP A 161 -17.79 19.70 -3.75
N GLU A 162 -18.40 20.84 -4.13
CA GLU A 162 -18.89 21.07 -5.50
C GLU A 162 -17.75 21.45 -6.49
N LYS A 163 -16.52 21.64 -6.00
CA LYS A 163 -15.37 21.97 -6.84
C LYS A 163 -14.85 20.74 -7.60
N PRO A 164 -14.09 20.94 -8.70
CA PRO A 164 -13.37 19.85 -9.35
C PRO A 164 -12.49 19.10 -8.35
N VAL A 165 -12.54 17.77 -8.38
CA VAL A 165 -11.71 16.90 -7.55
C VAL A 165 -10.25 17.05 -7.98
N VAL A 166 -9.43 17.68 -7.13
CA VAL A 166 -7.98 17.88 -7.35
C VAL A 166 -7.10 16.89 -6.58
N GLY A 167 -7.73 16.11 -5.70
CA GLY A 167 -7.13 15.06 -4.89
C GLY A 167 -8.23 14.26 -4.20
N ILE A 168 -7.88 13.10 -3.65
CA ILE A 168 -8.81 12.27 -2.87
C ILE A 168 -8.30 12.15 -1.44
N PRO A 169 -9.18 11.93 -0.46
CA PRO A 169 -8.78 11.73 0.91
C PRO A 169 -7.83 10.54 1.07
N GLY A 170 -6.92 10.64 2.04
CA GLY A 170 -6.06 9.51 2.41
C GLY A 170 -6.85 8.38 3.06
N ALA A 171 -6.29 7.17 3.06
CA ALA A 171 -6.95 6.00 3.63
C ALA A 171 -7.17 6.06 5.16
N ARG A 172 -6.58 7.05 5.85
CA ARG A 172 -6.78 7.34 7.28
C ARG A 172 -8.26 7.51 7.64
N GLU A 173 -9.07 8.04 6.72
CA GLU A 173 -10.51 8.23 6.92
C GLU A 173 -11.31 6.91 6.91
N GLN A 174 -10.70 5.81 6.47
CA GLN A 174 -11.31 4.49 6.51
C GLN A 174 -11.33 3.88 7.92
N VAL A 175 -10.67 4.52 8.90
CA VAL A 175 -10.38 3.93 10.20
C VAL A 175 -10.71 4.92 11.32
N ALA A 176 -11.48 4.50 12.32
CA ALA A 176 -11.86 5.35 13.46
C ALA A 176 -10.89 5.28 14.65
N LEU A 177 -9.81 4.50 14.55
CA LEU A 177 -8.84 4.30 15.62
C LEU A 177 -8.06 5.59 15.96
N PRO A 178 -7.57 5.72 17.21
CA PRO A 178 -6.55 6.71 17.56
C PRO A 178 -5.28 6.56 16.72
N ILE A 179 -4.56 7.66 16.47
CA ILE A 179 -3.40 7.67 15.55
C ILE A 179 -2.28 6.73 16.01
N GLU A 180 -2.08 6.61 17.33
CA GLU A 180 -1.09 5.76 17.96
C GLU A 180 -1.39 4.26 17.84
N GLN A 181 -2.61 3.90 17.41
CA GLN A 181 -3.04 2.52 17.20
C GLN A 181 -3.10 2.15 15.72
N ILE A 182 -2.79 3.10 14.83
CA ILE A 182 -2.84 2.92 13.38
C ILE A 182 -1.46 2.53 12.87
N LEU A 183 -1.42 1.39 12.19
CA LEU A 183 -0.26 0.95 11.43
C LEU A 183 -0.40 1.38 9.96
N HIS A 184 0.72 1.77 9.36
CA HIS A 184 0.83 2.20 7.98
C HIS A 184 2.20 1.81 7.42
N SER A 185 2.45 2.13 6.16
CA SER A 185 3.70 1.77 5.47
C SER A 185 4.93 2.32 6.23
N GLY A 186 4.88 3.54 6.77
CA GLY A 186 5.99 4.06 7.59
C GLY A 186 6.32 3.25 8.86
N ASN A 187 5.33 2.82 9.65
CA ASN A 187 5.53 2.36 11.03
C ASN A 187 5.21 0.86 11.29
N SER A 188 4.89 0.10 10.25
CA SER A 188 4.58 -1.33 10.36
C SER A 188 5.83 -2.21 10.23
N GLY A 189 5.80 -3.40 10.85
CA GLY A 189 6.91 -4.36 10.74
C GLY A 189 6.83 -5.21 9.46
N ILE A 190 5.63 -5.36 8.89
CA ILE A 190 5.39 -6.07 7.64
C ILE A 190 4.08 -5.57 7.01
N VAL A 191 4.04 -5.47 5.70
CA VAL A 191 2.82 -5.20 4.92
C VAL A 191 2.43 -6.46 4.18
N MET A 192 1.23 -6.98 4.44
CA MET A 192 0.62 -7.99 3.59
C MET A 192 -0.24 -7.29 2.55
N HIS A 193 0.15 -7.42 1.29
CA HIS A 193 -0.58 -6.88 0.15
C HIS A 193 -1.48 -7.95 -0.43
N ARG A 194 -2.78 -7.84 -0.16
CA ARG A 194 -3.80 -8.68 -0.76
C ARG A 194 -4.35 -8.00 -2.00
N THR A 195 -4.42 -8.71 -3.11
CA THR A 195 -5.07 -8.23 -4.34
C THR A 195 -6.18 -9.19 -4.72
N ALA A 196 -7.32 -8.69 -5.22
CA ALA A 196 -8.38 -9.52 -5.77
C ALA A 196 -9.13 -8.80 -6.89
N GLN A 197 -9.60 -9.56 -7.88
CA GLN A 197 -10.41 -9.05 -8.98
C GLN A 197 -11.90 -9.26 -8.67
N LEU A 198 -12.68 -8.19 -8.72
CA LEU A 198 -14.13 -8.30 -8.62
C LEU A 198 -14.73 -8.85 -9.91
N GLU A 199 -15.79 -9.65 -9.75
CA GLU A 199 -16.72 -9.95 -10.82
C GLU A 199 -17.56 -8.69 -11.11
N TYR A 200 -17.59 -8.28 -12.38
CA TYR A 200 -18.19 -7.01 -12.80
C TYR A 200 -19.62 -6.84 -12.32
N ASP A 201 -20.41 -7.93 -12.39
CA ASP A 201 -21.82 -7.91 -11.98
C ASP A 201 -21.96 -7.58 -10.49
N TYR A 202 -21.02 -7.97 -9.64
CA TYR A 202 -21.11 -7.80 -8.18
C TYR A 202 -20.18 -6.71 -7.65
N ARG A 203 -19.65 -5.85 -8.52
CA ARG A 203 -18.60 -4.88 -8.16
C ARG A 203 -19.01 -3.90 -7.04
N SER A 204 -20.28 -3.52 -6.96
CA SER A 204 -20.75 -2.59 -5.92
C SER A 204 -20.85 -3.27 -4.56
N GLU A 205 -21.40 -4.50 -4.51
CA GLU A 205 -21.41 -5.34 -3.31
C GLU A 205 -20.00 -5.75 -2.88
N GLY A 206 -19.12 -6.04 -3.83
CA GLY A 206 -17.74 -6.45 -3.56
C GLY A 206 -16.89 -5.34 -2.95
N ARG A 207 -17.04 -4.10 -3.42
CA ARG A 207 -16.41 -2.91 -2.78
C ARG A 207 -16.91 -2.70 -1.35
N GLN A 208 -18.22 -2.86 -1.14
CA GLN A 208 -18.80 -2.77 0.21
C GLN A 208 -18.22 -3.84 1.12
N PHE A 209 -18.20 -5.10 0.68
CA PHE A 209 -17.62 -6.20 1.45
C PHE A 209 -16.15 -5.97 1.78
N ALA A 210 -15.37 -5.47 0.81
CA ALA A 210 -13.96 -5.16 1.02
C ALA A 210 -13.72 -4.17 2.16
N ARG A 211 -14.57 -3.14 2.24
CA ARG A 211 -14.55 -2.13 3.29
C ARG A 211 -15.00 -2.68 4.64
N GLU A 212 -16.09 -3.44 4.67
CA GLU A 212 -16.57 -4.07 5.91
C GLU A 212 -15.54 -5.03 6.52
N VAL A 213 -14.81 -5.79 5.68
CA VAL A 213 -13.72 -6.66 6.15
C VAL A 213 -12.56 -5.85 6.74
N ALA A 214 -12.17 -4.75 6.09
CA ALA A 214 -11.11 -3.89 6.59
C ALA A 214 -11.49 -3.25 7.93
N GLU A 215 -12.70 -2.67 8.01
CA GLU A 215 -13.26 -2.08 9.22
C GLU A 215 -13.31 -3.10 10.36
N SER A 216 -13.79 -4.31 10.09
CA SER A 216 -13.85 -5.39 11.06
C SER A 216 -12.48 -5.78 11.62
N ILE A 217 -11.44 -5.88 10.78
CA ILE A 217 -10.07 -6.16 11.24
C ILE A 217 -9.54 -5.01 12.09
N ASN A 218 -9.72 -3.76 11.64
CA ASN A 218 -9.25 -2.57 12.33
C ASN A 218 -9.85 -2.43 13.73
N GLU A 219 -11.15 -2.67 13.88
CA GLU A 219 -11.85 -2.60 15.17
C GLU A 219 -11.38 -3.68 16.16
N ASN A 220 -11.02 -4.86 15.66
CA ASN A 220 -10.70 -6.01 16.50
C ASN A 220 -9.21 -6.15 16.83
N LEU A 221 -8.31 -5.51 16.08
CA LEU A 221 -6.86 -5.62 16.25
C LEU A 221 -6.14 -4.26 16.36
N PRO A 222 -6.60 -3.32 17.20
CA PRO A 222 -5.98 -2.00 17.34
C PRO A 222 -4.52 -2.13 17.78
N GLY A 223 -3.62 -1.41 17.09
CA GLY A 223 -2.17 -1.43 17.35
C GLY A 223 -1.46 -2.73 16.98
N GLU A 224 -2.17 -3.75 16.48
CA GLU A 224 -1.60 -5.03 16.02
C GLU A 224 -1.75 -5.22 14.51
N ALA A 225 -2.87 -4.76 13.93
CA ALA A 225 -3.09 -4.73 12.50
C ALA A 225 -3.87 -3.48 12.07
N THR A 226 -3.58 -2.96 10.88
CA THR A 226 -4.41 -1.94 10.23
C THR A 226 -4.53 -2.21 8.74
N VAL A 227 -5.75 -2.19 8.23
CA VAL A 227 -6.10 -2.49 6.86
C VAL A 227 -6.64 -1.23 6.19
N PHE A 228 -6.03 -0.90 5.05
CA PHE A 228 -6.51 0.13 4.13
C PHE A 228 -6.87 -0.51 2.80
N VAL A 229 -8.00 -0.10 2.23
CA VAL A 229 -8.51 -0.58 0.94
C VAL A 229 -8.24 0.44 -0.15
N TYR A 230 -7.76 -0.04 -1.28
CA TYR A 230 -7.44 0.72 -2.48
C TYR A 230 -8.03 0.07 -3.72
N GLU A 231 -8.16 0.85 -4.78
CA GLU A 231 -8.55 0.37 -6.11
C GLU A 231 -7.56 0.88 -7.16
N GLU A 232 -7.29 0.07 -8.19
CA GLU A 232 -6.40 0.48 -9.30
C GLU A 232 -7.03 1.63 -10.10
N ALA A 233 -6.29 2.73 -10.28
CA ALA A 233 -6.73 3.84 -11.14
C ALA A 233 -6.60 3.50 -12.63
N PHE A 234 -5.50 2.85 -12.99
CA PHE A 234 -5.13 2.51 -14.36
C PHE A 234 -4.69 1.05 -14.37
N GLY A 235 -5.18 0.27 -15.33
CA GLY A 235 -4.92 -1.17 -15.39
C GLY A 235 -6.22 -1.96 -15.39
N THR A 236 -6.33 -2.93 -14.48
CA THR A 236 -7.49 -3.82 -14.47
C THR A 236 -8.62 -3.17 -13.68
N ALA A 237 -9.72 -2.85 -14.35
CA ALA A 237 -10.89 -2.29 -13.69
C ALA A 237 -11.42 -3.23 -12.59
N ASP A 238 -12.00 -2.65 -11.54
CA ASP A 238 -12.59 -3.39 -10.41
C ASP A 238 -11.58 -4.29 -9.65
N ARG A 239 -10.28 -3.98 -9.72
CA ARG A 239 -9.24 -4.65 -8.95
C ARG A 239 -8.99 -3.93 -7.63
N LEU A 240 -9.21 -4.67 -6.54
CA LEU A 240 -9.05 -4.19 -5.18
C LEU A 240 -7.73 -4.63 -4.59
N HIS A 241 -7.17 -3.76 -3.77
CA HIS A 241 -5.98 -4.02 -2.97
C HIS A 241 -6.25 -3.72 -1.50
N TRP A 242 -5.90 -4.65 -0.62
CA TRP A 242 -5.84 -4.39 0.82
C TRP A 242 -4.37 -4.34 1.21
N LEU A 243 -3.94 -3.18 1.71
CA LEU A 243 -2.66 -3.05 2.38
C LEU A 243 -2.91 -3.32 3.87
N ILE A 244 -2.53 -4.53 4.29
CA ILE A 244 -2.72 -5.05 5.65
C ILE A 244 -1.40 -4.90 6.39
N HIS A 245 -1.30 -3.83 7.17
CA HIS A 245 -0.12 -3.46 7.96
C HIS A 245 -0.15 -4.25 9.26
N LEU A 246 0.88 -5.05 9.52
CA LEU A 246 0.99 -5.82 10.75
C LEU A 246 2.17 -5.30 11.55
N LYS A 247 2.00 -5.29 12.88
CA LYS A 247 3.06 -4.91 13.80
C LYS A 247 4.29 -5.81 13.65
N SER A 248 4.07 -7.08 13.37
CA SER A 248 5.13 -8.07 13.17
C SER A 248 4.63 -9.26 12.34
N ILE A 249 5.55 -10.10 11.86
CA ILE A 249 5.20 -11.36 11.17
C ILE A 249 4.28 -12.23 12.03
N THR A 250 4.52 -12.30 13.34
CA THR A 250 3.73 -13.14 14.25
C THR A 250 2.32 -12.59 14.48
N SER A 251 2.09 -11.29 14.25
CA SER A 251 0.75 -10.68 14.28
C SER A 251 -0.17 -11.27 13.20
N TYR A 252 0.37 -11.94 12.16
CA TYR A 252 -0.45 -12.72 11.21
C TYR A 252 -1.28 -13.82 11.90
N TYR A 253 -0.77 -14.44 12.96
CA TYR A 253 -1.55 -15.42 13.71
C TYR A 253 -2.78 -14.80 14.40
N ARG A 254 -2.73 -13.49 14.72
CA ARG A 254 -3.89 -12.77 15.27
C ARG A 254 -4.99 -12.58 14.23
N LEU A 255 -4.61 -12.32 12.97
CA LEU A 255 -5.58 -12.31 11.87
C LEU A 255 -6.25 -13.67 11.69
N LEU A 256 -5.47 -14.75 11.69
CA LEU A 256 -6.03 -16.11 11.60
C LEU A 256 -6.95 -16.42 12.78
N GLU A 257 -6.52 -16.08 14.00
CA GLU A 257 -7.31 -16.26 15.21
C GLU A 257 -8.65 -15.51 15.13
N LEU A 258 -8.63 -14.27 14.64
CA LEU A 258 -9.82 -13.44 14.47
C LEU A 258 -10.87 -14.14 13.59
N HIS A 259 -10.46 -14.63 12.40
CA HIS A 259 -11.37 -15.32 11.48
C HIS A 259 -11.91 -16.64 12.03
N VAL A 260 -11.20 -17.28 12.96
CA VAL A 260 -11.61 -18.57 13.54
C VAL A 260 -12.48 -18.40 14.77
N ARG A 261 -12.16 -17.45 15.65
CA ARG A 261 -12.73 -17.35 17.00
C ARG A 261 -13.79 -16.27 17.15
N ASN A 262 -13.76 -15.22 16.33
CA ASN A 262 -14.74 -14.13 16.46
C ASN A 262 -15.97 -14.42 15.61
N GLU A 263 -17.11 -14.62 16.27
CA GLU A 263 -18.37 -14.97 15.62
C GLU A 263 -18.89 -13.86 14.70
N GLN A 264 -18.73 -12.59 15.08
CA GLN A 264 -19.17 -11.44 14.27
C GLN A 264 -18.36 -11.36 12.98
N VAL A 265 -17.03 -11.53 13.08
CA VAL A 265 -16.17 -11.58 11.89
C VAL A 265 -16.55 -12.76 11.01
N ARG A 266 -16.80 -13.93 11.60
CA ARG A 266 -17.23 -15.10 10.82
C ARG A 266 -18.55 -14.86 10.10
N GLU A 267 -19.53 -14.27 10.78
CA GLU A 267 -20.84 -13.96 10.21
C GLU A 267 -20.71 -13.07 8.96
N LEU A 268 -19.81 -12.08 8.99
CA LEU A 268 -19.53 -11.23 7.82
C LEU A 268 -19.15 -12.03 6.56
N TYR A 269 -18.39 -13.13 6.71
CA TYR A 269 -17.99 -14.00 5.60
C TYR A 269 -19.06 -15.03 5.20
N PHE A 270 -19.99 -15.38 6.08
CA PHE A 270 -21.04 -16.38 5.78
C PHE A 270 -22.38 -15.74 5.38
N GLN A 271 -22.56 -14.45 5.61
CA GLN A 271 -23.77 -13.73 5.24
C GLN A 271 -24.03 -13.80 3.73
N GLU A 272 -25.28 -14.09 3.35
CA GLU A 272 -25.73 -13.89 1.97
C GLU A 272 -25.77 -12.40 1.66
N LYS A 273 -24.96 -11.98 0.69
CA LYS A 273 -24.83 -10.56 0.30
C LYS A 273 -25.33 -10.29 -1.11
N ILE A 274 -25.56 -11.35 -1.89
CA ILE A 274 -26.10 -11.27 -3.25
C ILE A 274 -27.57 -11.65 -3.19
N ALA A 275 -28.44 -10.79 -3.71
CA ALA A 275 -29.87 -11.02 -3.70
C ALA A 275 -30.25 -12.30 -4.49
N PRO A 276 -31.29 -13.06 -4.07
CA PRO A 276 -31.69 -14.31 -4.72
C PRO A 276 -31.97 -14.17 -6.23
N GLU A 277 -32.60 -13.07 -6.64
CA GLU A 277 -32.90 -12.74 -8.04
C GLU A 277 -31.63 -12.48 -8.89
N ARG A 278 -30.50 -12.19 -8.23
CA ARG A 278 -29.16 -12.08 -8.84
C ARG A 278 -28.36 -13.38 -8.69
N GLY A 279 -29.06 -14.47 -8.40
CA GLY A 279 -28.52 -15.83 -8.27
C GLY A 279 -27.96 -16.17 -6.89
N GLY A 280 -28.17 -15.32 -5.87
CA GLY A 280 -27.78 -15.59 -4.48
C GLY A 280 -26.26 -15.77 -4.25
N GLY A 281 -25.88 -15.85 -2.98
CA GLY A 281 -24.54 -16.25 -2.57
C GLY A 281 -23.83 -15.30 -1.60
N THR A 282 -22.66 -15.74 -1.17
CA THR A 282 -21.76 -15.02 -0.26
C THR A 282 -20.71 -14.22 -1.05
N TRP A 283 -19.76 -13.63 -0.32
CA TRP A 283 -18.64 -12.88 -0.89
C TRP A 283 -17.86 -13.66 -1.96
N ALA A 284 -17.77 -15.00 -1.86
CA ALA A 284 -16.94 -15.80 -2.76
C ALA A 284 -17.36 -15.68 -4.24
N LYS A 285 -18.63 -15.34 -4.50
CA LYS A 285 -19.15 -15.12 -5.86
C LYS A 285 -18.88 -13.71 -6.38
N MET A 286 -18.49 -12.77 -5.51
CA MET A 286 -18.18 -11.39 -5.87
C MET A 286 -16.79 -11.23 -6.48
N PHE A 287 -15.93 -12.23 -6.36
CA PHE A 287 -14.56 -12.20 -6.84
C PHE A 287 -14.33 -13.27 -7.89
N VAL A 288 -13.52 -12.95 -8.90
CA VAL A 288 -13.09 -13.91 -9.91
C VAL A 288 -12.34 -15.05 -9.20
N PRO A 289 -12.75 -16.34 -9.38
CA PRO A 289 -12.10 -17.46 -8.73
C PRO A 289 -10.59 -17.51 -8.98
N GLY A 290 -9.80 -17.65 -7.92
CA GLY A 290 -8.34 -17.71 -7.99
C GLY A 290 -7.63 -16.36 -8.19
N SER A 291 -8.37 -15.25 -8.23
CA SER A 291 -7.77 -13.90 -8.35
C SER A 291 -7.21 -13.35 -7.05
N MET A 292 -7.60 -13.90 -5.89
CA MET A 292 -7.15 -13.44 -4.59
C MET A 292 -5.73 -13.94 -4.31
N VAL A 293 -4.78 -13.02 -4.17
CA VAL A 293 -3.36 -13.29 -3.96
C VAL A 293 -2.85 -12.43 -2.81
N ASP A 294 -2.05 -13.03 -1.92
CA ASP A 294 -1.38 -12.36 -0.81
C ASP A 294 0.14 -12.36 -1.02
N VAL A 295 0.77 -11.20 -0.89
CA VAL A 295 2.22 -11.04 -0.88
C VAL A 295 2.64 -10.38 0.44
N ALA A 296 3.66 -10.92 1.09
CA ALA A 296 4.20 -10.41 2.33
C ALA A 296 5.46 -9.57 2.06
N LEU A 297 5.46 -8.32 2.51
CA LEU A 297 6.47 -7.31 2.21
C LEU A 297 7.13 -6.80 3.49
N THR A 298 8.44 -6.98 3.61
CA THR A 298 9.23 -6.46 4.73
C THR A 298 9.96 -5.19 4.32
N PRO A 299 9.99 -4.15 5.18
CA PRO A 299 10.80 -2.96 4.92
C PRO A 299 12.25 -3.36 4.70
N GLN A 300 12.87 -2.85 3.62
CA GLN A 300 14.28 -3.08 3.38
C GLN A 300 15.10 -2.46 4.52
N HIS A 301 16.01 -3.23 5.11
CA HIS A 301 16.94 -2.78 6.13
C HIS A 301 18.31 -3.44 5.97
N TRP A 302 19.35 -2.82 6.52
CA TRP A 302 20.70 -3.38 6.54
C TRP A 302 20.75 -4.69 7.36
N GLY A 303 21.52 -5.67 6.89
CA GLY A 303 21.58 -7.01 7.48
C GLY A 303 20.47 -7.96 7.01
N MET A 304 19.51 -7.50 6.21
CA MET A 304 18.63 -8.39 5.46
C MET A 304 19.47 -9.06 4.35
N TYR A 305 19.57 -10.40 4.39
CA TYR A 305 20.30 -11.25 3.42
C TYR A 305 21.80 -10.97 3.20
N ALA A 306 22.52 -10.55 4.24
CA ALA A 306 23.97 -10.24 4.19
C ALA A 306 24.32 -9.09 3.23
N THR A 307 23.63 -7.96 3.42
CA THR A 307 24.07 -6.63 3.00
C THR A 307 24.93 -5.96 4.06
#